data_AF-A0A4Y2N748-F1
#
_entry.id   AF-A0A4Y2N748-F1
#
_cell.length_a   1.000
_cell.length_b   1.000
_cell.length_c   1.000
_cell.angle_alpha   90.00
_cell.angle_beta   90.00
_cell.angle_gamma   90.00
#
_symmetry.space_group_name_H-M   'P 1'
#
loop_
_entity.id
_entity.type
_entity.pdbx_description
1 polymer ?
#
loop_
_entity_poly.entity_id
_entity_poly.type
_entity_poly.pdbx_seq_one_letter_code
_entity_poly.pdbx_strand_id
1 'polypeptide(L)'
;MVEDKYANVENTDQNCDSILKENLKLTKFLDALKPDISLEVKKFGPKDLKSALAHAINIESALEQSCDNSTNNISTVDMHNILKENLIKDQLIANIN
;
A
#
# COMPACT_ATOMS: atom_id res chain seq x y z
N MET A 1 -48.18 34.77 26.92
CA MET A 1 -47.32 34.25 25.83
C MET A 1 -46.11 33.63 26.50
N VAL A 2 -45.86 32.36 26.21
CA VAL A 2 -44.89 31.51 26.91
C VAL A 2 -43.49 31.88 26.43
N GLU A 3 -42.56 32.11 27.37
CA GLU A 3 -41.13 32.22 27.07
C GLU A 3 -40.66 30.86 26.57
N ASP A 4 -40.31 30.77 25.29
CA ASP A 4 -39.55 29.66 24.75
C ASP A 4 -38.15 29.70 25.39
N LYS A 5 -38.04 29.09 26.56
CA LYS A 5 -36.78 28.77 27.20
C LYS A 5 -36.09 27.76 26.29
N TYR A 6 -35.16 28.22 25.47
CA TYR A 6 -34.18 27.37 24.81
C TYR A 6 -33.43 26.62 25.90
N ALA A 7 -33.85 25.38 26.15
CA ALA A 7 -33.16 24.49 27.05
C ALA A 7 -31.78 24.22 26.43
N ASN A 8 -30.75 24.78 27.05
CA ASN A 8 -29.39 24.32 26.81
C ASN A 8 -29.34 22.88 27.34
N VAL A 9 -29.58 21.92 26.46
CA VAL A 9 -29.28 20.53 26.75
C VAL A 9 -27.76 20.51 26.89
N GLU A 10 -27.27 20.52 28.13
CA GLU A 10 -25.89 20.17 28.43
C GLU A 10 -25.68 18.73 27.92
N ASN A 11 -25.28 18.62 26.67
CA ASN A 11 -25.25 17.38 25.93
C ASN A 11 -23.80 16.98 25.70
N THR A 12 -23.27 16.08 26.53
CA THR A 12 -22.24 15.12 26.10
C THR A 12 -20.90 15.67 25.56
N ASP A 13 -20.52 16.91 25.90
CA ASP A 13 -19.34 17.59 25.31
C ASP A 13 -18.02 16.81 25.47
N GLN A 14 -17.85 16.07 26.58
CA GLN A 14 -16.63 15.29 26.82
C GLN A 14 -16.42 14.10 25.86
N ASN A 15 -17.47 13.59 25.23
CA ASN A 15 -17.35 12.51 24.24
C ASN A 15 -17.16 13.06 22.81
N CYS A 16 -17.69 14.24 22.51
CA CYS A 16 -17.54 14.83 21.19
C CYS A 16 -16.09 15.26 20.92
N ASP A 17 -15.45 15.88 21.93
CA ASP A 17 -14.06 16.33 21.84
C ASP A 17 -13.06 15.17 21.68
N SER A 18 -13.28 14.05 22.39
CA SER A 18 -12.43 12.86 22.28
C SER A 18 -12.57 12.22 20.90
N ILE A 19 -13.79 12.06 20.39
CA ILE A 19 -14.08 11.53 19.05
C ILE A 19 -13.45 12.42 17.98
N LEU A 20 -13.61 13.74 18.07
CA LEU A 20 -13.02 14.68 17.12
C LEU A 20 -11.49 14.56 17.11
N LYS A 21 -10.88 14.45 18.29
CA LYS A 21 -9.43 14.28 18.43
C LYS A 21 -8.94 12.96 17.82
N GLU A 22 -9.68 11.87 17.99
CA GLU A 22 -9.34 10.58 17.37
C GLU A 22 -9.48 10.61 15.86
N ASN A 23 -10.58 11.17 15.34
CA ASN A 23 -10.79 11.35 13.90
C ASN A 23 -9.70 12.22 13.27
N LEU A 24 -9.27 13.29 13.97
CA LEU A 24 -8.19 14.14 13.50
C LEU A 24 -6.85 13.39 13.46
N LYS A 25 -6.55 12.55 14.46
CA LYS A 25 -5.35 11.70 14.45
C LYS A 25 -5.37 10.72 13.28
N LEU A 26 -6.52 10.07 13.04
CA LEU A 26 -6.69 9.14 11.92
C LEU A 26 -6.50 9.86 10.57
N THR A 27 -7.12 11.02 10.40
CA THR A 27 -7.00 11.82 9.16
C THR A 27 -5.54 12.21 8.90
N LYS A 28 -4.87 12.76 9.93
CA LYS A 28 -3.44 13.13 9.82
C LYS A 28 -2.54 11.95 9.51
N PHE A 29 -2.83 10.77 10.09
CA PHE A 29 -2.09 9.55 9.77
C PHE A 29 -2.25 9.18 8.30
N LEU A 30 -3.48 9.14 7.77
CA LEU A 30 -3.73 8.80 6.37
C LEU A 30 -3.06 9.77 5.39
N ASP A 31 -3.01 11.05 5.73
CA ASP A 31 -2.38 12.07 4.88
C ASP A 31 -0.84 12.06 4.96
N ALA A 32 -0.27 11.48 6.01
CA ALA A 32 1.17 11.31 6.16
C ALA A 32 1.73 10.06 5.46
N LEU A 33 0.86 9.13 5.03
CA LEU A 33 1.25 7.93 4.29
C LEU A 33 1.69 8.28 2.85
N LYS A 34 2.52 7.41 2.26
CA LYS A 34 2.85 7.47 0.84
C LYS A 34 1.55 7.38 0.00
N PRO A 35 1.43 8.08 -1.14
CA PRO A 35 0.15 8.21 -1.86
C PRO A 35 -0.48 6.88 -2.29
N ASP A 36 0.36 5.94 -2.73
CA ASP A 36 0.01 4.56 -3.09
C ASP A 36 -0.56 3.78 -1.91
N ILE A 37 0.07 3.87 -0.74
CA ILE A 37 -0.41 3.23 0.50
C ILE A 37 -1.68 3.91 1.00
N SER A 38 -1.70 5.25 1.04
CA SER A 38 -2.83 6.05 1.53
C SER A 38 -4.11 5.76 0.75
N LEU A 39 -4.02 5.62 -0.57
CA LEU A 39 -5.16 5.31 -1.44
C LEU A 39 -5.81 3.96 -1.08
N GLU A 40 -5.00 2.91 -0.92
CA GLU A 40 -5.49 1.58 -0.57
C GLU A 40 -6.05 1.52 0.86
N VAL A 41 -5.37 2.16 1.82
CA VAL A 41 -5.90 2.27 3.19
C VAL A 41 -7.23 3.04 3.22
N LYS A 42 -7.38 4.10 2.41
CA LYS A 42 -8.65 4.84 2.29
C LYS A 42 -9.78 3.97 1.70
N LYS A 43 -9.48 3.11 0.72
CA LYS A 43 -10.46 2.15 0.16
C LYS A 43 -10.93 1.14 1.20
N PHE A 44 -10.04 0.70 2.10
CA PHE A 44 -10.40 -0.21 3.19
C PHE A 44 -11.40 0.42 4.18
N GLY A 45 -11.38 1.74 4.35
CA GLY A 45 -12.31 2.47 5.22
C GLY A 45 -12.13 2.21 6.73
N PRO A 46 -10.91 2.37 7.28
CA PRO A 46 -10.66 2.12 8.71
C PRO A 46 -11.44 3.11 9.59
N LYS A 47 -11.95 2.61 10.71
CA LYS A 47 -12.69 3.43 11.70
C LYS A 47 -11.81 3.96 12.83
N ASP A 48 -10.62 3.42 12.98
CA ASP A 48 -9.69 3.77 14.04
C ASP A 48 -8.24 3.73 13.54
N LEU A 49 -7.33 4.34 14.30
CA LEU A 49 -5.92 4.42 13.95
C LEU A 49 -5.25 3.04 13.92
N LYS A 50 -5.68 2.10 14.77
CA LYS A 50 -5.06 0.79 14.90
C LYS A 50 -5.27 -0.06 13.64
N SER A 51 -6.51 -0.08 13.14
CA SER A 51 -6.89 -0.74 11.90
C SER A 51 -6.21 -0.10 10.69
N ALA A 52 -6.16 1.24 10.63
CA ALA A 52 -5.44 1.95 9.58
C ALA A 52 -3.94 1.60 9.56
N LEU A 53 -3.30 1.56 10.73
CA LEU A 53 -1.89 1.21 10.87
C LEU A 53 -1.59 -0.22 10.44
N ALA A 54 -2.39 -1.19 10.92
CA ALA A 54 -2.22 -2.59 10.54
C ALA A 54 -2.37 -2.79 9.02
N HIS A 55 -3.32 -2.10 8.40
CA HIS A 55 -3.53 -2.20 6.96
C HIS A 55 -2.38 -1.55 6.17
N ALA A 56 -1.91 -0.37 6.61
CA ALA A 56 -0.77 0.31 5.99
C ALA A 56 0.51 -0.55 6.02
N ILE A 57 0.79 -1.22 7.15
CA ILE A 57 1.94 -2.13 7.28
C ILE A 57 1.82 -3.30 6.29
N ASN A 58 0.65 -3.93 6.21
CA ASN A 58 0.44 -5.06 5.30
C ASN A 58 0.64 -4.65 3.83
N ILE A 59 0.17 -3.47 3.44
CA ILE A 59 0.36 -2.95 2.08
C ILE A 59 1.84 -2.65 1.83
N GLU A 60 2.52 -1.97 2.75
CA GLU A 60 3.95 -1.65 2.60
C GLU A 60 4.78 -2.92 2.42
N SER A 61 4.55 -3.95 3.25
CA SER A 61 5.23 -5.24 3.13
C SER A 61 4.93 -5.96 1.80
N ALA A 62 3.70 -5.86 1.29
CA ALA A 62 3.34 -6.45 0.00
C ALA A 62 4.01 -5.73 -1.18
N LEU A 63 4.12 -4.40 -1.10
CA LEU A 63 4.81 -3.59 -2.12
C LEU A 63 6.32 -3.87 -2.13
N GLU A 64 6.94 -4.00 -0.96
CA GLU A 64 8.37 -4.36 -0.84
C GLU A 64 8.66 -5.72 -1.48
N GLN A 65 7.83 -6.74 -1.20
CA GLN A 65 7.99 -8.08 -1.78
C GLN A 65 7.83 -8.11 -3.30
N SER A 66 7.05 -7.18 -3.87
CA SER A 66 6.83 -7.11 -5.31
C SER A 66 8.07 -6.62 -6.09
N CYS A 67 8.96 -5.87 -5.44
CA CYS A 67 10.20 -5.39 -6.06
C CYS A 67 11.26 -6.49 -6.13
N ASP A 68 11.34 -7.35 -5.12
CA ASP A 68 12.35 -8.42 -5.05
C ASP A 68 12.10 -9.55 -6.07
N ASN A 69 10.84 -9.76 -6.46
CA ASN A 69 10.47 -10.80 -7.42
C ASN A 69 10.45 -10.32 -8.90
N SER A 70 10.74 -9.04 -9.17
CA SER A 70 10.85 -8.48 -10.52
C SER A 70 12.27 -8.52 -11.08
N THR A 71 13.21 -9.19 -10.42
CA THR A 71 14.52 -9.46 -11.01
C THR A 71 14.35 -10.65 -11.95
N ASN A 72 14.32 -10.37 -13.25
CA ASN A 72 14.60 -11.33 -14.32
C ASN A 72 15.89 -12.09 -13.98
N ASN A 73 15.76 -13.20 -13.26
CA ASN A 73 16.86 -14.04 -12.83
C ASN A 73 17.22 -15.01 -13.96
N ILE A 74 17.56 -14.46 -15.13
CA ILE A 74 18.43 -15.21 -16.04
C ILE A 74 19.77 -15.31 -15.30
N SER A 75 20.08 -16.51 -14.80
CA SER A 75 21.37 -16.79 -14.18
C SER A 75 22.47 -16.53 -15.22
N THR A 76 23.66 -16.10 -14.79
CA THR A 76 24.83 -16.05 -15.68
C THR A 76 25.09 -17.40 -16.36
N VAL A 77 24.71 -18.51 -15.72
CA VAL A 77 24.75 -19.86 -16.32
C VAL A 77 23.78 -19.99 -17.49
N ASP A 78 22.58 -19.43 -17.38
CA ASP A 78 21.57 -19.46 -18.45
C ASP A 78 22.03 -18.66 -19.67
N MET A 79 22.68 -17.51 -19.47
CA MET A 79 23.29 -16.73 -20.56
C MET A 79 24.38 -17.53 -21.30
N HIS A 80 25.27 -18.21 -20.57
CA HIS A 80 26.32 -19.01 -21.20
C HIS A 80 25.76 -20.18 -22.00
N ASN A 81 24.68 -20.81 -21.52
CA ASN A 81 24.01 -21.89 -22.24
C ASN A 81 23.31 -21.38 -23.51
N ILE A 82 22.61 -20.24 -23.44
CA ILE A 82 21.97 -19.62 -24.62
C ILE A 82 23.02 -19.26 -25.68
N LEU A 83 24.16 -18.70 -25.26
CA LEU A 83 25.28 -18.37 -26.17
C LEU A 83 25.86 -19.61 -26.84
N LYS A 84 26.08 -20.70 -26.08
CA LYS A 84 26.56 -21.98 -26.64
C LYS A 84 25.59 -22.58 -27.64
N GLU A 85 24.30 -22.62 -27.32
CA GLU A 85 23.25 -23.13 -28.21
C GLU A 85 23.18 -22.35 -29.52
N ASN A 86 23.28 -21.02 -29.47
CA ASN A 86 23.30 -20.19 -30.67
C ASN A 86 24.56 -20.43 -31.51
N LEU A 87 25.74 -20.55 -30.89
CA LEU A 87 26.98 -20.85 -31.61
C LEU A 87 26.93 -22.21 -32.32
N ILE A 88 26.35 -23.23 -31.69
CA ILE A 88 26.17 -24.56 -32.29
C ILE A 88 25.22 -24.48 -33.50
N LYS A 89 24.12 -23.73 -33.39
CA LYS A 89 23.18 -23.53 -34.50
C LYS A 89 23.85 -22.82 -35.68
N ASP A 90 24.63 -21.77 -35.43
CA ASP A 90 25.34 -21.03 -36.48
C ASP A 90 26.37 -21.92 -37.19
N GLN A 91 27.08 -22.78 -36.44
CA GLN A 91 28.00 -23.77 -37.02
C GLN A 91 27.27 -24.83 -37.86
N LEU A 92 26.12 -25.31 -37.38
CA LEU A 92 25.31 -26.28 -38.12
C LEU A 92 24.80 -25.68 -39.43
N ILE A 93 24.33 -24.42 -39.40
CA ILE A 93 23.88 -23.69 -40.60
C ILE A 93 25.03 -23.47 -41.58
N ALA A 94 26.21 -23.10 -41.08
CA ALA A 94 27.40 -22.93 -41.91
C ALA A 94 27.86 -24.22 -42.59
N ASN A 95 27.66 -25.38 -41.95
CA ASN A 95 28.04 -26.69 -42.49
C ASN A 95 27.02 -27.27 -43.50
N ILE A 96 25.84 -26.66 -43.64
CA ILE A 96 24.78 -27.09 -44.56
C ILE A 96 24.78 -26.29 -45.88
N ASN A 97 25.52 -25.16 -45.93
CA ASN A 97 25.73 -24.35 -47.14
C ASN A 97 27.05 -24.69 -47.83
#